data_AF-A0A3D3GA49-F1
#
_entry.id   AF-A0A3D3GA49-F1
#
_cell.length_a   1.000
_cell.length_b   1.000
_cell.length_c   1.000
_cell.angle_alpha   90.00
_cell.angle_beta   90.00
_cell.angle_gamma   90.00
#
_symmetry.space_group_name_H-M   'P 1'
#
loop_
_entity.id
_entity.type
_entity.pdbx_description
1 polymer ?
#
loop_
_entity_poly.entity_id
_entity_poly.type
_entity_poly.pdbx_seq_one_letter_code
_entity_poly.pdbx_strand_id
1 'polypeptide(L)'
;MSDQDQPVLHRPFLNPYGRSGMFTDTDVKILHFLWRWKLARATDLQFFEGEHAPLSTIYQRTRRLSERKFIEPIHEQNRQPTWWQLSKKGFQAIRESLGDLKEEGCLTASCLHDQLVLAFHLGELARLRFPGVTFVTEQELKRKDQDLYPEWVPKLKDRRPDGFTRILTPERSWIVAIEVETSDKAQSRLYSQMRSYAYCKEVDYVLWLTGTPLIRDRLRQAMKFYQDRNPDPHRFVDLMDFIRAGWKAPLLQDDGSRFLLPEKNVGCLVGFFEGLSQGLQRDNPR
;
A
#
# COMPACT_ATOMS: atom_id res chain seq x y z
N MET A 1 13.58 14.81 -21.19
CA MET A 1 12.98 14.04 -20.08
C MET A 1 11.70 13.44 -20.61
N SER A 2 11.66 12.12 -20.78
CA SER A 2 10.57 11.42 -21.48
C SER A 2 9.37 11.23 -20.57
N ASP A 3 8.24 11.75 -21.02
CA ASP A 3 6.93 11.79 -20.39
C ASP A 3 6.21 10.44 -20.60
N GLN A 4 6.71 9.36 -19.98
CA GLN A 4 6.15 8.01 -20.08
C GLN A 4 5.94 7.39 -18.70
N ASP A 5 4.92 7.84 -17.99
CA ASP A 5 4.37 7.11 -16.83
C ASP A 5 2.91 7.55 -16.54
N GLN A 6 2.15 7.85 -17.60
CA GLN A 6 0.68 7.88 -17.48
C GLN A 6 0.13 6.47 -17.73
N PRO A 7 -0.81 5.99 -16.91
CA PRO A 7 -1.51 4.74 -17.21
C PRO A 7 -2.24 4.92 -18.54
N VAL A 8 -1.86 4.11 -19.53
CA VAL A 8 -2.50 4.08 -20.85
C VAL A 8 -3.99 3.78 -20.66
N LEU A 9 -4.81 4.83 -20.76
CA LEU A 9 -6.25 4.72 -20.78
C LEU A 9 -6.73 4.56 -22.23
N HIS A 10 -7.59 3.56 -22.41
CA HIS A 10 -8.49 3.28 -23.53
C HIS A 10 -7.98 2.47 -24.73
N ARG A 11 -8.37 1.19 -24.74
CA ARG A 11 -9.24 0.69 -25.81
C ARG A 11 -10.65 0.50 -25.25
N PRO A 12 -11.72 0.86 -25.97
CA PRO A 12 -13.08 0.50 -25.56
C PRO A 12 -13.19 -1.03 -25.52
N PHE A 13 -13.62 -1.57 -24.38
CA PHE A 13 -13.85 -2.99 -24.19
C PHE A 13 -14.94 -3.47 -25.17
N LEU A 14 -14.52 -4.14 -26.25
CA LEU A 14 -15.43 -4.88 -27.11
C LEU A 14 -15.75 -6.20 -26.42
N ASN A 15 -16.88 -6.23 -25.72
CA ASN A 15 -17.47 -7.44 -25.17
C ASN A 15 -17.93 -8.34 -26.33
N PRO A 16 -17.45 -9.61 -26.45
CA PRO A 16 -17.92 -10.55 -27.46
C PRO A 16 -19.34 -11.08 -27.21
N TYR A 17 -19.97 -10.73 -26.07
CA TYR A 17 -21.32 -11.14 -25.71
C TYR A 17 -22.28 -9.94 -25.77
N GLY A 18 -22.97 -9.82 -26.91
CA GLY A 18 -23.86 -8.71 -27.24
C GLY A 18 -24.95 -8.43 -26.19
N ARG A 19 -25.02 -7.14 -25.82
CA ARG A 19 -26.14 -6.39 -25.18
C ARG A 19 -26.70 -6.92 -23.85
N SER A 20 -26.18 -6.39 -22.73
CA SER A 20 -26.96 -5.64 -21.71
C SER A 20 -26.07 -5.23 -20.53
N GLY A 21 -25.95 -3.92 -20.28
CA GLY A 21 -25.33 -3.35 -19.07
C GLY A 21 -23.83 -3.09 -19.14
N MET A 22 -23.39 -2.26 -20.09
CA MET A 22 -21.99 -1.85 -20.29
C MET A 22 -21.35 -1.36 -18.97
N PHE A 23 -20.16 -1.86 -18.66
CA PHE A 23 -19.30 -1.28 -17.63
C PHE A 23 -19.03 0.19 -17.98
N THR A 24 -19.22 1.09 -17.02
CA THR A 24 -18.65 2.43 -17.15
C THR A 24 -17.16 2.37 -16.82
N ASP A 25 -16.36 3.32 -17.30
CA ASP A 25 -14.93 3.36 -16.97
C ASP A 25 -14.68 3.42 -15.46
N THR A 26 -15.52 4.14 -14.72
CA THR A 26 -15.50 4.15 -13.24
C THR A 26 -15.75 2.77 -12.64
N ASP A 27 -16.64 1.96 -13.23
CA ASP A 27 -16.88 0.62 -12.71
C ASP A 27 -15.62 -0.25 -12.88
N VAL A 28 -14.95 -0.16 -14.03
CA VAL A 28 -13.67 -0.85 -14.29
C VAL A 28 -12.59 -0.37 -13.32
N LYS A 29 -12.50 0.94 -13.09
CA LYS A 29 -11.58 1.54 -12.10
C LYS A 29 -11.80 1.00 -10.69
N ILE A 30 -13.05 0.87 -10.24
CA ILE A 30 -13.39 0.26 -8.94
C ILE A 30 -12.93 -1.20 -8.89
N LEU A 31 -13.17 -1.99 -9.94
CA LEU A 31 -12.72 -3.39 -9.98
C LEU A 31 -11.18 -3.50 -9.93
N HIS A 32 -10.46 -2.65 -10.65
CA HIS A 32 -9.00 -2.59 -10.57
C HIS A 32 -8.51 -2.17 -9.18
N PHE A 33 -9.16 -1.19 -8.56
CA PHE A 33 -8.84 -0.77 -7.20
C PHE A 33 -8.98 -1.94 -6.23
N LEU A 34 -10.13 -2.64 -6.28
CA LEU A 34 -10.40 -3.80 -5.45
C LEU A 34 -9.46 -4.97 -5.75
N TRP A 35 -8.98 -5.13 -6.99
CA TRP A 35 -7.94 -6.12 -7.25
C TRP A 35 -6.63 -5.73 -6.57
N ARG A 36 -6.15 -4.49 -6.76
CA ARG A 36 -4.87 -4.03 -6.18
C ARG A 36 -4.85 -4.09 -4.66
N TRP A 37 -5.94 -3.69 -4.01
CA TRP A 37 -6.03 -3.55 -2.56
C TRP A 37 -6.81 -4.68 -1.87
N LYS A 38 -7.34 -5.62 -2.64
CA LYS A 38 -8.17 -6.78 -2.24
C LYS A 38 -9.53 -6.42 -1.62
N LEU A 39 -9.64 -5.33 -0.87
CA LEU A 39 -10.87 -4.85 -0.25
C LEU A 39 -10.93 -3.33 -0.14
N ALA A 40 -12.13 -2.76 0.01
CA ALA A 40 -12.34 -1.32 0.24
C ALA A 40 -13.73 -0.99 0.81
N ARG A 41 -13.86 0.09 1.58
CA ARG A 41 -15.16 0.74 1.86
C ARG A 41 -15.59 1.63 0.71
N ALA A 42 -16.87 1.99 0.70
CA ALA A 42 -17.38 3.04 -0.19
C ALA A 42 -16.64 4.37 0.00
N THR A 43 -16.22 4.72 1.22
CA THR A 43 -15.42 5.92 1.49
C THR A 43 -14.04 5.84 0.85
N ASP A 44 -13.39 4.67 0.90
CA ASP A 44 -12.05 4.49 0.31
C ASP A 44 -12.12 4.62 -1.22
N LEU A 45 -13.18 4.07 -1.83
CA LEU A 45 -13.46 4.21 -3.26
C LEU A 45 -13.82 5.66 -3.66
N GLN A 46 -14.53 6.39 -2.80
CA GLN A 46 -14.81 7.81 -3.01
C GLN A 46 -13.51 8.61 -3.02
N PHE A 47 -12.61 8.36 -2.07
CA PHE A 47 -11.30 9.03 -2.04
C PHE A 47 -10.49 8.75 -3.31
N PHE A 48 -10.55 7.53 -3.83
CA PHE A 48 -9.88 7.16 -5.07
C PHE A 48 -10.46 7.87 -6.31
N GLU A 49 -11.78 7.85 -6.51
CA GLU A 49 -12.43 8.53 -7.63
C GLU A 49 -12.29 10.06 -7.54
N GLY A 50 -12.13 10.60 -6.34
CA GLY A 50 -11.89 12.01 -6.02
C GLY A 50 -13.01 12.58 -5.16
N GLU A 51 -12.66 13.59 -4.32
CA GLU A 51 -13.58 14.17 -3.32
C GLU A 51 -14.89 14.73 -3.93
N HIS A 52 -14.91 15.03 -5.23
CA HIS A 52 -16.10 15.52 -5.94
C HIS A 52 -17.16 14.45 -6.21
N ALA A 53 -16.82 13.16 -6.14
CA ALA A 53 -17.79 12.09 -6.33
C ALA A 53 -18.68 11.99 -5.07
N PRO A 54 -20.02 12.16 -5.17
CA PRO A 54 -20.88 12.01 -4.01
C PRO A 54 -20.84 10.57 -3.48
N LEU A 55 -20.68 10.39 -2.17
CA LEU A 55 -20.64 9.07 -1.54
C LEU A 55 -21.89 8.22 -1.88
N SER A 56 -23.05 8.87 -2.02
CA SER A 56 -24.29 8.23 -2.49
C SER A 56 -24.16 7.60 -3.87
N THR A 57 -23.43 8.24 -4.79
CA THR A 57 -23.14 7.72 -6.13
C THR A 57 -22.22 6.50 -6.05
N ILE A 58 -21.20 6.54 -5.18
CA ILE A 58 -20.31 5.40 -4.96
C ILE A 58 -21.10 4.21 -4.37
N TYR A 59 -21.98 4.44 -3.39
CA TYR A 59 -22.85 3.40 -2.84
C TYR A 59 -23.79 2.80 -3.88
N GLN A 60 -24.42 3.61 -4.74
CA GLN A 60 -25.27 3.09 -5.80
C GLN A 60 -24.48 2.23 -6.79
N ARG A 61 -23.24 2.64 -7.12
CA ARG A 61 -22.34 1.89 -8.01
C ARG A 61 -21.91 0.56 -7.39
N THR A 62 -21.44 0.54 -6.14
CA THR A 62 -21.04 -0.71 -5.47
C THR A 62 -22.23 -1.65 -5.30
N ARG A 63 -23.40 -1.13 -4.93
CA ARG A 63 -24.65 -1.92 -4.90
C ARG A 63 -24.94 -2.56 -6.25
N ARG A 64 -24.91 -1.80 -7.35
CA ARG A 64 -25.14 -2.31 -8.71
C ARG A 64 -24.10 -3.37 -9.11
N LEU A 65 -22.83 -3.16 -8.79
CA LEU A 65 -21.76 -4.14 -9.06
C LEU A 65 -21.98 -5.43 -8.25
N SER A 66 -22.41 -5.31 -7.01
CA SER A 66 -22.73 -6.44 -6.13
C SER A 66 -23.97 -7.22 -6.60
N GLU A 67 -25.05 -6.54 -6.96
CA GLU A 67 -26.26 -7.16 -7.54
C GLU A 67 -25.92 -7.95 -8.81
N ARG A 68 -24.99 -7.43 -9.63
CA ARG A 68 -24.47 -8.09 -10.83
C ARG A 68 -23.36 -9.11 -10.56
N LYS A 69 -23.01 -9.35 -9.28
CA LYS A 69 -22.02 -10.32 -8.80
C LYS A 69 -20.58 -10.03 -9.21
N PHE A 70 -20.21 -8.79 -9.54
CA PHE A 70 -18.81 -8.43 -9.85
C PHE A 70 -17.98 -8.14 -8.59
N ILE A 71 -18.63 -7.67 -7.54
CA ILE A 71 -18.03 -7.55 -6.21
C ILE A 71 -18.91 -8.28 -5.22
N GLU A 72 -18.36 -8.59 -4.06
CA GLU A 72 -19.10 -9.23 -2.98
C GLU A 72 -18.90 -8.49 -1.66
N PRO A 73 -19.94 -8.46 -0.81
CA PRO A 73 -19.87 -7.83 0.49
C PRO A 73 -19.09 -8.69 1.48
N ILE A 74 -18.26 -8.06 2.30
CA ILE A 74 -17.71 -8.64 3.52
C ILE A 74 -18.46 -8.04 4.69
N HIS A 75 -19.11 -8.90 5.47
CA HIS A 75 -19.89 -8.51 6.63
C HIS A 75 -19.08 -8.70 7.90
N GLU A 76 -19.02 -7.66 8.72
CA GLU A 76 -18.55 -7.77 10.08
C GLU A 76 -19.77 -7.85 11.01
N GLN A 77 -19.82 -8.88 11.86
CA GLN A 77 -20.79 -9.02 12.96
C GLN A 77 -22.27 -8.80 12.55
N ASN A 78 -22.72 -9.41 11.45
CA ASN A 78 -24.12 -9.39 10.98
C ASN A 78 -24.71 -7.99 10.67
N ARG A 79 -23.87 -7.00 10.32
CA ARG A 79 -24.32 -5.66 9.89
C ARG A 79 -24.30 -5.49 8.36
N GLN A 80 -24.74 -4.32 7.89
CA GLN A 80 -24.56 -3.84 6.51
C GLN A 80 -23.13 -4.11 6.02
N PRO A 81 -22.89 -4.34 4.71
CA PRO A 81 -21.56 -4.61 4.21
C PRO A 81 -20.57 -3.54 4.63
N THR A 82 -19.60 -3.95 5.42
CA THR A 82 -18.55 -3.07 5.91
C THR A 82 -17.51 -2.86 4.82
N TRP A 83 -17.24 -3.90 4.01
CA TRP A 83 -16.24 -3.84 2.95
C TRP A 83 -16.75 -4.52 1.68
N TRP A 84 -16.15 -4.13 0.56
CA TRP A 84 -16.34 -4.76 -0.73
C TRP A 84 -15.04 -5.43 -1.14
N GLN A 85 -15.13 -6.62 -1.72
CA GLN A 85 -14.00 -7.28 -2.39
C GLN A 85 -14.40 -7.73 -3.79
N LEU A 86 -13.41 -8.02 -4.63
CA LEU A 86 -13.65 -8.52 -5.97
C LEU A 86 -14.18 -9.96 -5.92
N SER A 87 -15.25 -10.24 -6.66
CA SER A 87 -15.70 -11.63 -6.84
C SER A 87 -14.89 -12.32 -7.95
N LYS A 88 -15.04 -13.64 -8.10
CA LYS A 88 -14.50 -14.37 -9.26
C LYS A 88 -14.96 -13.76 -10.59
N LYS A 89 -16.23 -13.37 -10.69
CA LYS A 89 -16.79 -12.75 -11.91
C LYS A 89 -16.22 -11.35 -12.14
N GLY A 90 -16.01 -10.55 -11.09
CA GLY A 90 -15.33 -9.26 -11.18
C GLY A 90 -13.91 -9.37 -11.66
N PHE A 91 -13.17 -10.35 -11.12
CA PHE A 91 -11.81 -10.64 -11.55
C PHE A 91 -11.75 -11.00 -13.03
N GLN A 92 -12.62 -11.90 -13.49
CA GLN A 92 -12.70 -12.26 -14.91
C GLN A 92 -13.03 -11.06 -15.80
N ALA A 93 -13.87 -10.13 -15.34
CA ALA A 93 -14.23 -8.94 -16.10
C ALA A 93 -13.07 -7.96 -16.34
N ILE A 94 -12.02 -7.98 -15.51
CA ILE A 94 -10.82 -7.16 -15.68
C ILE A 94 -9.56 -7.99 -15.99
N ARG A 95 -9.69 -9.30 -16.17
CA ARG A 95 -8.52 -10.20 -16.24
C ARG A 95 -7.57 -9.81 -17.36
N GLU A 96 -8.09 -9.47 -18.52
CA GLU A 96 -7.32 -9.07 -19.69
C GLU A 96 -6.57 -7.75 -19.48
N SER A 97 -7.16 -6.79 -18.74
CA SER A 97 -6.53 -5.50 -18.47
C SER A 97 -5.50 -5.54 -17.34
N LEU A 98 -5.37 -6.66 -16.63
CA LEU A 98 -4.33 -6.86 -15.61
C LEU A 98 -2.97 -7.28 -16.20
N GLY A 99 -2.93 -7.62 -17.49
CA GLY A 99 -1.73 -8.14 -18.16
C GLY A 99 -1.39 -9.57 -17.74
N ASP A 100 -0.11 -9.92 -17.87
CA ASP A 100 0.38 -11.24 -17.52
C ASP A 100 0.51 -11.40 -16.00
N LEU A 101 -0.10 -12.49 -15.49
CA LEU A 101 -0.09 -12.85 -14.08
C LEU A 101 0.56 -14.22 -13.94
N LYS A 102 1.53 -14.35 -13.02
CA LYS A 102 2.13 -15.65 -12.68
C LYS A 102 1.17 -16.54 -11.88
N GLU A 103 0.24 -15.92 -11.14
CA GLU A 103 -0.77 -16.63 -10.36
C GLU A 103 -2.09 -15.84 -10.41
N GLU A 104 -3.21 -16.50 -10.67
CA GLU A 104 -4.53 -15.88 -10.63
C GLU A 104 -5.07 -15.76 -9.20
N GLY A 105 -5.84 -14.70 -8.92
CA GLY A 105 -6.50 -14.53 -7.64
C GLY A 105 -6.73 -13.07 -7.27
N CYS A 106 -7.68 -12.84 -6.37
CA CYS A 106 -8.09 -11.49 -5.92
C CYS A 106 -8.60 -11.43 -4.47
N LEU A 107 -8.77 -12.58 -3.80
CA LEU A 107 -9.41 -12.63 -2.48
C LEU A 107 -8.44 -12.24 -1.36
N THR A 108 -8.99 -11.58 -0.34
CA THR A 108 -8.31 -11.33 0.94
C THR A 108 -8.03 -12.65 1.67
N ALA A 109 -6.85 -12.75 2.30
CA ALA A 109 -6.55 -13.84 3.23
C ALA A 109 -6.87 -13.45 4.69
N SER A 110 -6.85 -12.15 5.00
CA SER A 110 -7.12 -11.60 6.33
C SER A 110 -7.69 -10.20 6.17
N CYS A 111 -8.99 -10.05 6.40
CA CYS A 111 -9.68 -8.78 6.22
C CYS A 111 -9.03 -7.67 7.05
N LEU A 112 -8.72 -7.94 8.33
CA LEU A 112 -8.11 -6.95 9.21
C LEU A 112 -6.72 -6.53 8.74
N HIS A 113 -5.87 -7.46 8.30
CA HIS A 113 -4.53 -7.12 7.81
C HIS A 113 -4.60 -6.31 6.52
N ASP A 114 -5.40 -6.74 5.53
CA ASP A 114 -5.53 -6.02 4.26
C ASP A 114 -6.17 -4.63 4.46
N GLN A 115 -7.07 -4.45 5.43
CA GLN A 115 -7.59 -3.13 5.83
C GLN A 115 -6.51 -2.21 6.39
N LEU A 116 -5.67 -2.73 7.28
CA LEU A 116 -4.56 -1.98 7.86
C LEU A 116 -3.53 -1.64 6.80
N VAL A 117 -3.21 -2.57 5.89
CA VAL A 117 -2.31 -2.30 4.75
C VAL A 117 -2.90 -1.21 3.87
N LEU A 118 -4.18 -1.30 3.49
CA LEU A 118 -4.84 -0.24 2.71
C LEU A 118 -4.75 1.12 3.43
N ALA A 119 -5.17 1.18 4.70
CA ALA A 119 -5.19 2.43 5.46
C ALA A 119 -3.78 3.01 5.66
N PHE A 120 -2.79 2.16 5.96
CA PHE A 120 -1.42 2.58 6.18
C PHE A 120 -0.76 2.96 4.85
N HIS A 121 -0.72 2.06 3.88
CA HIS A 121 -0.04 2.27 2.59
C HIS A 121 -0.65 3.42 1.77
N LEU A 122 -1.99 3.47 1.67
CA LEU A 122 -2.68 4.47 0.86
C LEU A 122 -2.99 5.75 1.66
N GLY A 123 -3.48 5.62 2.88
CA GLY A 123 -3.70 6.70 3.86
C GLY A 123 -4.17 8.05 3.30
N GLU A 124 -3.54 9.14 3.76
CA GLU A 124 -3.82 10.49 3.25
C GLU A 124 -3.28 10.73 1.83
N LEU A 125 -2.38 9.86 1.34
CA LEU A 125 -1.79 9.98 0.01
C LEU A 125 -2.82 9.81 -1.10
N ALA A 126 -3.84 8.96 -0.88
CA ALA A 126 -4.98 8.84 -1.81
C ALA A 126 -5.67 10.17 -2.06
N ARG A 127 -5.81 10.99 -1.01
CA ARG A 127 -6.52 12.27 -1.07
C ARG A 127 -5.73 13.31 -1.84
N LEU A 128 -4.42 13.32 -1.61
CA LEU A 128 -3.55 14.42 -2.05
C LEU A 128 -3.10 14.28 -3.51
N ARG A 129 -3.37 13.12 -4.17
CA ARG A 129 -3.04 12.84 -5.58
C ARG A 129 -1.67 13.37 -5.97
N PHE A 130 -0.69 13.13 -5.11
CA PHE A 130 0.62 13.73 -5.24
C PHE A 130 1.29 13.35 -6.55
N PRO A 131 1.61 14.34 -7.40
CA PRO A 131 2.51 14.10 -8.51
C PRO A 131 3.81 13.50 -7.97
N GLY A 132 4.26 12.40 -8.59
CA GLY A 132 5.50 11.72 -8.19
C GLY A 132 5.33 10.62 -7.12
N VAL A 133 4.14 10.40 -6.57
CA VAL A 133 3.90 9.25 -5.67
C VAL A 133 3.29 8.09 -6.45
N THR A 134 3.96 6.93 -6.42
CA THR A 134 3.48 5.70 -7.06
C THR A 134 3.52 4.51 -6.11
N PHE A 135 2.54 3.63 -6.22
CA PHE A 135 2.39 2.47 -5.34
C PHE A 135 2.53 1.16 -6.10
N VAL A 136 3.07 0.14 -5.44
CA VAL A 136 2.97 -1.27 -5.83
C VAL A 136 2.49 -2.06 -4.62
N THR A 137 1.33 -2.68 -4.70
CA THR A 137 0.70 -3.37 -3.55
C THR A 137 1.22 -4.80 -3.38
N GLU A 138 1.01 -5.41 -2.20
CA GLU A 138 1.30 -6.83 -1.99
C GLU A 138 0.68 -7.72 -3.07
N GLN A 139 -0.55 -7.40 -3.52
CA GLN A 139 -1.23 -8.16 -4.55
C GLN A 139 -0.46 -8.13 -5.87
N GLU A 140 0.04 -6.96 -6.28
CA GLU A 140 0.83 -6.85 -7.51
C GLU A 140 2.14 -7.63 -7.38
N LEU A 141 2.83 -7.51 -6.25
CA LEU A 141 4.05 -8.28 -5.96
C LEU A 141 3.76 -9.80 -5.95
N LYS A 142 2.61 -10.21 -5.43
CA LYS A 142 2.23 -11.63 -5.35
C LYS A 142 1.83 -12.21 -6.71
N ARG A 143 1.15 -11.44 -7.57
CA ARG A 143 0.49 -11.97 -8.78
C ARG A 143 1.23 -11.70 -10.07
N LYS A 144 2.12 -10.71 -10.12
CA LYS A 144 2.96 -10.42 -11.30
C LYS A 144 4.34 -11.08 -11.18
N ASP A 145 4.92 -11.41 -12.33
CA ASP A 145 6.33 -11.79 -12.40
C ASP A 145 7.21 -10.59 -11.99
N GLN A 146 8.38 -10.87 -11.37
CA GLN A 146 9.30 -9.81 -10.95
C GLN A 146 9.87 -9.03 -12.14
N ASP A 147 9.92 -9.65 -13.32
CA ASP A 147 10.37 -8.98 -14.54
C ASP A 147 9.33 -8.01 -15.12
N LEU A 148 8.08 -8.08 -14.62
CA LEU A 148 7.01 -7.15 -14.96
C LEU A 148 6.84 -6.03 -13.90
N TYR A 149 7.69 -6.00 -12.87
CA TYR A 149 7.66 -4.90 -11.91
C TYR A 149 8.23 -3.63 -12.54
N PRO A 150 7.76 -2.44 -12.13
CA PRO A 150 8.46 -1.20 -12.42
C PRO A 150 9.94 -1.29 -12.01
N GLU A 151 10.83 -0.69 -12.80
CA GLU A 151 12.29 -0.76 -12.60
C GLU A 151 12.73 -0.33 -11.18
N TRP A 152 11.99 0.60 -10.57
CA TRP A 152 12.28 1.10 -9.23
C TRP A 152 11.92 0.11 -8.11
N VAL A 153 11.16 -0.96 -8.38
CA VAL A 153 10.75 -1.93 -7.36
C VAL A 153 11.89 -2.91 -7.08
N PRO A 154 12.38 -3.00 -5.84
CA PRO A 154 13.46 -3.92 -5.51
C PRO A 154 13.07 -5.39 -5.69
N LYS A 155 13.94 -6.17 -6.33
CA LYS A 155 13.77 -7.62 -6.53
C LYS A 155 14.27 -8.40 -5.32
N LEU A 156 13.50 -8.34 -4.23
CA LEU A 156 13.79 -9.09 -3.01
C LEU A 156 13.57 -10.60 -3.23
N LYS A 157 14.60 -11.41 -2.99
CA LYS A 157 14.55 -12.87 -3.20
C LYS A 157 13.71 -13.60 -2.16
N ASP A 158 13.94 -13.29 -0.88
CA ASP A 158 13.43 -14.06 0.25
C ASP A 158 12.28 -13.37 0.99
N ARG A 159 11.87 -12.17 0.54
CA ARG A 159 10.84 -11.36 1.18
C ARG A 159 9.99 -10.64 0.15
N ARG A 160 8.69 -10.58 0.42
CA ARG A 160 7.73 -9.71 -0.24
C ARG A 160 7.11 -8.78 0.81
N PRO A 161 7.31 -7.45 0.78
CA PRO A 161 6.61 -6.54 1.69
C PRO A 161 5.10 -6.53 1.43
N ASP A 162 4.36 -5.90 2.34
CA ASP A 162 2.94 -5.61 2.14
C ASP A 162 2.69 -4.53 1.06
N GLY A 163 3.75 -3.83 0.65
CA GLY A 163 3.79 -3.01 -0.55
C GLY A 163 5.02 -2.13 -0.63
N PHE A 164 5.16 -1.40 -1.73
CA PHE A 164 6.14 -0.35 -1.89
C PHE A 164 5.48 0.97 -2.30
N THR A 165 6.07 2.06 -1.86
CA THR A 165 5.76 3.43 -2.29
C THR A 165 7.02 4.06 -2.85
N ARG A 166 6.97 4.56 -4.07
CA ARG A 166 7.99 5.47 -4.62
C ARG A 166 7.50 6.90 -4.49
N ILE A 167 8.40 7.79 -4.08
CA ILE A 167 8.16 9.23 -3.96
C ILE A 167 9.26 9.93 -4.76
N LEU A 168 8.85 10.57 -5.85
CA LEU A 168 9.74 11.29 -6.75
C LEU A 168 9.70 12.78 -6.44
N THR A 169 10.87 13.34 -6.15
CA THR A 169 11.11 14.78 -6.01
C THR A 169 12.02 15.24 -7.16
N PRO A 170 12.15 16.55 -7.43
CA PRO A 170 13.11 17.03 -8.42
C PRO A 170 14.56 16.59 -8.14
N GLU A 171 14.90 16.36 -6.87
CA GLU A 171 16.26 16.06 -6.39
C GLU A 171 16.53 14.56 -6.26
N ARG A 172 15.50 13.76 -5.88
CA ARG A 172 15.69 12.34 -5.54
C ARG A 172 14.42 11.51 -5.72
N SER A 173 14.61 10.22 -5.99
CA SER A 173 13.59 9.18 -5.86
C SER A 173 13.79 8.43 -4.55
N TRP A 174 12.72 8.31 -3.76
CA TRP A 174 12.69 7.56 -2.51
C TRP A 174 11.83 6.31 -2.67
N ILE A 175 12.29 5.17 -2.17
CA ILE A 175 11.59 3.90 -2.17
C ILE A 175 11.36 3.46 -0.73
N VAL A 176 10.09 3.32 -0.38
CA VAL A 176 9.63 2.97 0.96
C VAL A 176 8.92 1.63 0.92
N ALA A 177 9.42 0.65 1.67
CA ALA A 177 8.73 -0.61 1.90
C ALA A 177 7.70 -0.45 3.03
N ILE A 178 6.52 -1.03 2.86
CA ILE A 178 5.43 -1.02 3.83
C ILE A 178 5.29 -2.41 4.46
N GLU A 179 5.20 -2.44 5.78
CA GLU A 179 5.04 -3.67 6.56
C GLU A 179 4.00 -3.47 7.68
N VAL A 180 3.03 -4.38 7.77
CA VAL A 180 2.03 -4.40 8.84
C VAL A 180 2.20 -5.68 9.65
N GLU A 181 2.65 -5.53 10.90
CA GLU A 181 2.93 -6.64 11.81
C GLU A 181 2.05 -6.58 13.05
N THR A 182 0.93 -7.29 13.02
CA THR A 182 -0.05 -7.31 14.12
C THR A 182 -0.01 -8.57 14.97
N SER A 183 0.73 -9.60 14.54
CA SER A 183 0.86 -10.86 15.27
C SER A 183 2.32 -11.18 15.57
N ASP A 184 2.53 -11.92 16.66
CA ASP A 184 3.87 -12.34 17.03
C ASP A 184 4.35 -13.45 16.11
N LYS A 185 5.42 -13.18 15.36
CA LYS A 185 6.05 -14.16 14.47
C LYS A 185 7.25 -14.81 15.15
N ALA A 186 7.52 -16.05 14.77
CA ALA A 186 8.72 -16.76 15.20
C ALA A 186 9.98 -15.93 14.92
N GLN A 187 10.93 -15.96 15.85
CA GLN A 187 12.14 -15.13 15.80
C GLN A 187 12.95 -15.35 14.51
N SER A 188 13.05 -16.60 14.03
CA SER A 188 13.68 -16.96 12.75
C SER A 188 13.07 -16.21 11.55
N ARG A 189 11.74 -16.01 11.56
CA ARG A 189 11.04 -15.26 10.52
C ARG A 189 11.31 -13.76 10.61
N LEU A 190 11.51 -13.21 11.80
CA LEU A 190 11.92 -11.81 11.98
C LEU A 190 13.36 -11.61 11.47
N TYR A 191 14.29 -12.50 11.81
CA TYR A 191 15.66 -12.45 11.31
C TYR A 191 15.75 -12.50 9.79
N SER A 192 14.98 -13.38 9.15
CA SER A 192 14.95 -13.47 7.68
C SER A 192 14.44 -12.17 7.03
N GLN A 193 13.42 -11.54 7.64
CA GLN A 193 12.91 -10.25 7.19
C GLN A 193 13.96 -9.15 7.32
N MET A 194 14.61 -9.03 8.49
CA MET A 194 15.64 -8.02 8.71
C MET A 194 16.84 -8.22 7.77
N ARG A 195 17.25 -9.47 7.56
CA ARG A 195 18.30 -9.81 6.59
C ARG A 195 17.95 -9.28 5.20
N SER A 196 16.72 -9.47 4.74
CA SER A 196 16.31 -9.05 3.39
C SER A 196 16.47 -7.53 3.19
N TYR A 197 16.08 -6.72 4.17
CA TYR A 197 16.22 -5.26 4.10
C TYR A 197 17.65 -4.77 4.35
N ALA A 198 18.40 -5.44 5.23
CA ALA A 198 19.79 -5.07 5.50
C ALA A 198 20.72 -5.18 4.28
N TYR A 199 20.39 -6.07 3.33
CA TYR A 199 21.15 -6.27 2.08
C TYR A 199 20.53 -5.59 0.85
N CYS A 200 19.38 -4.93 1.00
CA CYS A 200 18.72 -4.22 -0.09
C CYS A 200 19.06 -2.72 0.01
N LYS A 201 19.84 -2.21 -0.95
CA LYS A 201 20.27 -0.81 -0.98
C LYS A 201 19.26 0.09 -1.68
N GLU A 202 18.33 -0.53 -2.41
CA GLU A 202 17.30 0.12 -3.19
C GLU A 202 16.11 0.57 -2.33
N VAL A 203 15.98 0.03 -1.11
CA VAL A 203 14.97 0.49 -0.14
C VAL A 203 15.59 1.54 0.76
N ASP A 204 15.09 2.78 0.67
CA ASP A 204 15.54 3.86 1.54
C ASP A 204 14.98 3.71 2.95
N TYR A 205 13.71 3.33 3.07
CA TYR A 205 13.03 3.18 4.36
C TYR A 205 12.08 1.98 4.38
N VAL A 206 11.91 1.40 5.56
CA VAL A 206 10.87 0.41 5.86
C VAL A 206 9.96 0.98 6.94
N LEU A 207 8.69 1.22 6.61
CA LEU A 207 7.69 1.69 7.57
C LEU A 207 6.90 0.50 8.12
N TRP A 208 6.98 0.33 9.43
CA TRP A 208 6.34 -0.74 10.17
C TRP A 208 5.13 -0.22 10.94
N LEU A 209 3.95 -0.78 10.70
CA LEU A 209 2.80 -0.65 11.58
C LEU A 209 2.76 -1.84 12.54
N THR A 210 3.05 -1.62 13.82
CA THR A 210 3.17 -2.71 14.80
C THR A 210 1.96 -2.79 15.72
N GLY A 211 1.41 -3.98 15.89
CA GLY A 211 0.20 -4.21 16.71
C GLY A 211 0.42 -3.96 18.21
N THR A 212 1.63 -4.22 18.72
CA THR A 212 1.98 -4.02 20.13
C THR A 212 3.44 -3.56 20.28
N PRO A 213 3.79 -2.90 21.40
CA PRO A 213 5.19 -2.58 21.72
C PRO A 213 6.11 -3.81 21.75
N LEU A 214 5.61 -4.96 22.20
CA LEU A 214 6.37 -6.21 22.25
C LEU A 214 6.82 -6.66 20.85
N ILE A 215 5.94 -6.57 19.85
CA ILE A 215 6.27 -6.91 18.45
C ILE A 215 7.38 -5.98 17.94
N ARG A 216 7.24 -4.67 18.18
CA ARG A 216 8.26 -3.67 17.80
C ARG A 216 9.61 -3.97 18.44
N ASP A 217 9.64 -4.27 19.74
CA ASP A 217 10.89 -4.52 20.46
C ASP A 217 11.58 -5.79 19.95
N ARG A 218 10.82 -6.82 19.55
CA ARG A 218 11.37 -8.01 18.88
C ARG A 218 11.92 -7.73 17.49
N LEU A 219 11.26 -6.87 16.70
CA LEU A 219 11.77 -6.41 15.41
C LEU A 219 13.10 -5.67 15.60
N ARG A 220 13.17 -4.71 16.54
CA ARG A 220 14.41 -4.00 16.88
C ARG A 220 15.51 -4.95 17.36
N GLN A 221 15.17 -5.95 18.17
CA GLN A 221 16.14 -6.95 18.60
C GLN A 221 16.69 -7.74 17.41
N ALA A 222 15.86 -8.12 16.44
CA ALA A 222 16.30 -8.79 15.22
C ALA A 222 17.18 -7.88 14.34
N MET A 223 16.89 -6.57 14.30
CA MET A 223 17.66 -5.58 13.52
C MET A 223 19.09 -5.40 14.02
N LYS A 224 19.32 -5.45 15.34
CA LYS A 224 20.67 -5.31 15.94
C LYS A 224 21.70 -6.30 15.35
N PHE A 225 21.25 -7.45 14.84
CA PHE A 225 22.12 -8.44 14.21
C PHE A 225 22.61 -8.03 12.81
N TYR A 226 22.01 -7.01 12.21
CA TYR A 226 22.30 -6.55 10.85
C TYR A 226 22.61 -5.04 10.77
N GLN A 227 22.74 -4.35 11.91
CA GLN A 227 22.89 -2.90 11.99
C GLN A 227 24.08 -2.34 11.18
N ASP A 228 25.17 -3.10 11.05
CA ASP A 228 26.39 -2.66 10.36
C ASP A 228 26.25 -2.61 8.82
N ARG A 229 25.11 -3.04 8.25
CA ARG A 229 24.92 -3.17 6.79
C ARG A 229 24.14 -2.04 6.16
N ASN A 230 23.10 -1.56 6.84
CA ASN A 230 22.30 -0.41 6.43
C ASN A 230 21.89 0.33 7.71
N PRO A 231 22.52 1.48 8.03
CA PRO A 231 22.29 2.18 9.28
C PRO A 231 20.87 2.75 9.28
N ASP A 232 19.96 1.99 9.89
CA ASP A 232 18.61 2.38 10.30
C ASP A 232 17.66 2.89 9.18
N PRO A 233 17.23 2.03 8.24
CA PRO A 233 16.10 2.34 7.36
C PRO A 233 14.73 2.14 8.03
N HIS A 234 14.65 1.62 9.27
CA HIS A 234 13.38 1.14 9.83
C HIS A 234 12.71 2.23 10.68
N ARG A 235 11.43 2.50 10.42
CA ARG A 235 10.62 3.40 11.26
C ARG A 235 9.35 2.70 11.69
N PHE A 236 8.93 2.92 12.92
CA PHE A 236 7.79 2.22 13.51
C PHE A 236 6.65 3.18 13.83
N VAL A 237 5.42 2.70 13.67
CA VAL A 237 4.19 3.34 14.11
C VAL A 237 3.41 2.33 14.95
N ASP A 238 3.04 2.71 16.17
CA ASP A 238 2.17 1.88 17.00
C ASP A 238 0.73 1.89 16.46
N LEU A 239 0.12 0.72 16.33
CA LEU A 239 -1.21 0.56 15.75
C LEU A 239 -2.27 1.42 16.45
N MET A 240 -2.24 1.50 17.78
CA MET A 240 -3.21 2.29 18.54
C MET A 240 -3.05 3.79 18.30
N ASP A 241 -1.82 4.26 18.10
CA ASP A 241 -1.55 5.66 17.76
C ASP A 241 -2.01 5.95 16.32
N PHE A 242 -1.77 5.02 15.39
CA PHE A 242 -2.26 5.12 14.01
C PHE A 242 -3.79 5.11 13.92
N ILE A 243 -4.49 4.26 14.68
CA ILE A 243 -5.96 4.25 14.71
C ILE A 243 -6.50 5.60 15.21
N ARG A 244 -5.81 6.24 16.17
CA ARG A 244 -6.24 7.52 16.76
C ARG A 244 -5.96 8.71 15.85
N ALA A 245 -4.79 8.74 15.20
CA ALA A 245 -4.26 9.93 14.55
C ALA A 245 -3.97 9.75 13.05
N GLY A 246 -4.16 8.55 12.50
CA GLY A 246 -3.76 8.21 11.13
C GLY A 246 -2.28 8.49 10.91
N TRP A 247 -1.95 9.11 9.78
CA TRP A 247 -0.59 9.52 9.45
C TRP A 247 -0.02 10.64 10.34
N LYS A 248 -0.83 11.24 11.23
CA LYS A 248 -0.32 12.17 12.27
C LYS A 248 0.24 11.44 13.50
N ALA A 249 0.18 10.11 13.52
CA ALA A 249 0.79 9.31 14.57
C ALA A 249 2.32 9.52 14.62
N PRO A 250 2.94 9.47 15.81
CA PRO A 250 4.38 9.60 15.92
C PRO A 250 5.10 8.43 15.26
N LEU A 251 6.15 8.75 14.51
CA LEU A 251 7.13 7.78 14.06
C LEU A 251 8.16 7.56 15.17
N LEU A 252 8.48 6.30 15.41
CA LEU A 252 9.45 5.87 16.39
C LEU A 252 10.72 5.40 15.69
N GLN A 253 11.85 5.99 16.04
CA GLN A 253 13.18 5.55 15.59
C GLN A 253 13.72 4.44 16.49
N ASP A 254 14.88 3.87 16.14
CA ASP A 254 15.48 2.76 16.90
C ASP A 254 15.85 3.11 18.35
N ASP A 255 16.29 4.35 18.59
CA ASP A 255 16.63 4.89 19.91
C ASP A 255 15.40 5.17 20.79
N GLY A 256 14.19 4.99 20.25
CA GLY A 256 12.93 5.27 20.93
C GLY A 256 12.50 6.75 20.85
N SER A 257 13.28 7.60 20.19
CA SER A 257 12.88 8.97 19.90
C SER A 257 11.59 8.99 19.06
N ARG A 258 10.78 10.01 19.35
CA ARG A 258 9.50 10.24 18.67
C ARG A 258 9.64 11.46 17.79
N PHE A 259 9.27 11.32 16.52
CA PHE A 259 9.12 12.45 15.62
C PHE A 259 7.70 12.48 15.08
N LEU A 260 7.06 13.64 15.15
CA LEU A 260 5.78 13.87 14.50
C LEU A 260 6.03 14.30 13.06
N LEU A 261 5.23 13.79 12.13
CA LEU A 261 5.21 14.38 10.80
C LEU A 261 4.79 15.85 10.93
N PRO A 262 5.52 16.82 10.34
CA PRO A 262 5.20 18.22 10.54
C PRO A 262 3.77 18.54 10.08
N GLU A 263 3.00 19.24 10.91
CA GLU A 263 1.55 19.41 10.75
C GLU A 263 1.12 20.26 9.54
N LYS A 264 2.06 20.87 8.79
CA LYS A 264 1.70 21.88 7.78
C LYS A 264 2.42 21.67 6.46
N ASN A 265 1.58 21.46 5.45
CA ASN A 265 1.83 21.36 4.02
C ASN A 265 2.28 20.00 3.52
N VAL A 266 1.37 19.34 2.81
CA VAL A 266 1.48 18.61 1.54
C VAL A 266 2.90 18.50 0.90
N GLY A 267 3.78 19.51 0.94
CA GLY A 267 5.22 19.37 0.65
C GLY A 267 6.07 18.58 1.69
N CYS A 268 5.47 18.12 2.79
CA CYS A 268 6.16 17.54 3.95
C CYS A 268 6.50 16.07 3.84
N LEU A 269 6.03 15.32 2.85
CA LEU A 269 6.62 13.99 2.63
C LEU A 269 8.00 14.13 2.01
N VAL A 270 8.14 15.05 1.05
CA VAL A 270 9.45 15.48 0.53
C VAL A 270 10.30 16.07 1.65
N GLY A 271 9.75 17.03 2.43
CA GLY A 271 10.43 17.56 3.62
C GLY A 271 10.70 16.54 4.74
N PHE A 272 9.94 15.44 4.82
CA PHE A 272 10.14 14.33 5.75
C PHE A 272 11.32 13.47 5.32
N PHE A 273 11.39 13.08 4.04
CA PHE A 273 12.53 12.31 3.54
C PHE A 273 13.80 13.17 3.46
N GLU A 274 13.69 14.45 3.11
CA GLU A 274 14.78 15.42 3.19
C GLU A 274 15.21 15.67 4.65
N GLY A 275 14.27 15.85 5.57
CA GLY A 275 14.55 16.03 7.01
C GLY A 275 15.18 14.80 7.66
N LEU A 276 14.77 13.59 7.27
CA LEU A 276 15.40 12.33 7.69
C LEU A 276 16.86 12.24 7.22
N SER A 277 17.16 12.71 6.00
CA SER A 277 18.54 12.75 5.50
C SER A 277 19.43 13.78 6.22
N GLN A 278 18.84 14.90 6.67
CA GLN A 278 19.55 15.95 7.43
C GLN A 278 19.76 15.57 8.91
N GLY A 279 18.87 14.76 9.51
CA GLY A 279 19.06 14.21 10.85
C GLY A 279 20.26 13.26 10.93
N LEU A 280 20.41 12.38 9.94
CA LEU A 280 21.53 11.43 9.85
C LEU A 280 22.91 12.10 9.67
N GLN A 281 22.98 13.33 9.16
CA GLN A 281 24.24 14.07 9.04
C GLN A 281 24.69 14.75 10.34
N ARG A 282 23.81 14.91 11.34
CA ARG A 282 24.15 15.60 12.60
C ARG A 282 24.77 14.67 13.66
N ASP A 283 24.53 13.36 13.56
CA ASP A 283 25.01 12.37 14.55
C ASP A 283 26.29 11.65 14.15
N ASN A 284 27.00 12.15 13.13
CA ASN A 284 28.33 11.64 12.76
C ASN A 284 29.38 12.77 12.85
N PRO A 285 29.80 13.17 14.07
CA PRO A 285 30.96 14.02 14.20
C PRO A 285 32.18 13.19 13.76
N ARG A 286 32.92 13.71 12.77
CA ARG A 286 34.29 13.26 12.53
C ARG A 286 35.14 13.46 13.77
#